data_AF-A0A0K2ZUL6-F1
#
_entry.id   AF-A0A0K2ZUL6-F1
#
_cell.length_a   1.000
_cell.length_b   1.000
_cell.length_c   1.000
_cell.angle_alpha   90.00
_cell.angle_beta   90.00
_cell.angle_gamma   90.00
#
_symmetry.space_group_name_H-M   'P 1'
#
loop_
_entity.id
_entity.type
_entity.pdbx_description
1 polymer ?
#
loop_
_entity_poly.entity_id
_entity_poly.type
_entity_poly.pdbx_seq_one_letter_code
_entity_poly.pdbx_strand_id
1 'polypeptide(L)'
;MRQPSPRPAPARKHATRKATCCPNWTIVESELIPMLTPKQIAAADAAELARQQRPPRRTRPPQRCTVGRIHQAASGQTVPALRLCGRWMEELGFAIGQTLHVRVRDGELVVSVAAAD
;
A
#
# COMPACT_ATOMS: atom_id res chain seq x y z
N MET A 1 60.88 -29.81 -26.51
CA MET A 1 60.27 -28.68 -25.78
C MET A 1 58.90 -29.11 -25.30
N ARG A 2 58.65 -29.15 -23.97
CA ARG A 2 57.36 -29.55 -23.38
C ARG A 2 56.43 -28.33 -23.28
N GLN A 3 55.22 -28.42 -23.82
CA GLN A 3 54.16 -27.45 -23.54
C GLN A 3 53.73 -27.53 -22.06
N PRO A 4 53.41 -26.41 -21.39
CA PRO A 4 52.77 -26.45 -20.08
C PRO A 4 51.25 -26.59 -20.25
N SER A 5 50.64 -27.52 -19.50
CA SER A 5 49.19 -27.68 -19.40
C SER A 5 48.52 -26.46 -18.75
N PRO A 6 47.26 -26.11 -19.13
CA PRO A 6 46.53 -25.02 -18.49
C PRO A 6 46.01 -25.44 -17.10
N ARG A 7 46.10 -24.53 -16.13
CA ARG A 7 45.53 -24.66 -14.78
C ARG A 7 44.00 -24.78 -14.85
N PRO A 8 43.35 -25.61 -14.01
CA PRO A 8 41.90 -25.60 -13.86
C PRO A 8 41.45 -24.34 -13.10
N ALA A 9 40.37 -23.72 -13.58
CA ALA A 9 39.73 -22.57 -12.93
C ALA A 9 39.07 -22.97 -11.60
N PRO A 10 39.00 -22.08 -10.59
CA PRO A 10 38.38 -22.41 -9.32
C PRO A 10 36.86 -22.58 -9.47
N ALA A 11 36.32 -23.61 -8.81
CA ALA A 11 34.89 -23.89 -8.77
C ALA A 11 34.12 -22.70 -8.16
N ARG A 12 33.10 -22.21 -8.88
CA ARG A 12 32.15 -21.20 -8.38
C ARG A 12 31.40 -21.79 -7.17
N LYS A 13 31.61 -21.20 -5.99
CA LYS A 13 30.83 -21.50 -4.79
C LYS A 13 29.41 -20.97 -4.98
N HIS A 14 28.45 -21.86 -5.20
CA HIS A 14 27.03 -21.50 -5.12
C HIS A 14 26.69 -21.20 -3.66
N ALA A 15 26.30 -19.96 -3.39
CA ALA A 15 25.75 -19.57 -2.10
C ALA A 15 24.44 -20.35 -1.89
N THR A 16 24.39 -21.18 -0.85
CA THR A 16 23.18 -21.83 -0.38
C THR A 16 22.18 -20.77 0.03
N ARG A 17 21.11 -20.61 -0.75
CA ARG A 17 19.96 -19.78 -0.37
C ARG A 17 19.42 -20.35 0.93
N LYS A 18 19.49 -19.57 2.03
CA LYS A 18 18.77 -19.88 3.27
C LYS A 18 17.29 -20.09 2.90
N ALA A 19 16.77 -21.26 3.25
CA ALA A 19 15.35 -21.54 3.12
C ALA A 19 14.58 -20.45 3.89
N THR A 20 13.70 -19.75 3.18
CA THR A 20 12.77 -18.80 3.75
C THR A 20 12.04 -19.48 4.91
N CYS A 21 12.15 -18.93 6.10
CA CYS A 21 11.33 -19.34 7.24
C CYS A 21 9.87 -19.11 6.84
N CYS A 22 9.13 -20.20 6.61
CA CYS A 22 7.68 -20.12 6.47
C CYS A 22 7.15 -19.55 7.79
N PRO A 23 6.42 -18.42 7.79
CA PRO A 23 5.72 -18.00 8.99
C PRO A 23 4.74 -19.12 9.35
N ASN A 24 5.01 -19.79 10.47
CA ASN A 24 4.05 -20.65 11.14
C ASN A 24 2.87 -19.74 11.55
N TRP A 25 1.78 -19.83 10.81
CA TRP A 25 0.50 -19.28 11.25
C TRP A 25 -0.19 -20.36 12.08
N THR A 26 -0.33 -20.11 13.38
CA THR A 26 -1.15 -20.95 14.25
C THR A 26 -2.55 -20.33 14.30
N ILE A 27 -3.59 -21.11 13.96
CA ILE A 27 -4.98 -20.68 14.16
C ILE A 27 -5.24 -20.71 15.66
N VAL A 28 -5.44 -19.53 16.26
CA VAL A 28 -5.91 -19.42 17.64
C VAL A 28 -7.43 -19.48 17.60
N GLU A 29 -7.99 -20.57 18.12
CA GLU A 29 -9.43 -20.70 18.33
C GLU A 29 -9.86 -19.58 19.30
N SER A 30 -10.68 -18.64 18.83
CA SER A 30 -11.19 -17.57 19.69
C SER A 30 -12.16 -18.19 20.70
N GLU A 31 -11.86 -18.06 21.99
CA GLU A 31 -12.84 -18.33 23.02
C GLU A 31 -14.10 -17.49 22.77
N LEU A 32 -15.26 -18.13 22.91
CA LEU A 32 -16.58 -17.54 22.68
C LEU A 32 -16.66 -16.16 23.35
N ILE A 33 -17.11 -15.14 22.61
CA ILE A 33 -17.25 -13.78 23.13
C ILE A 33 -18.11 -13.84 24.40
N PRO A 34 -17.56 -13.57 25.59
CA PRO A 34 -18.34 -13.65 26.82
C PRO A 34 -19.43 -12.59 26.78
N MET A 35 -20.63 -12.93 27.27
CA MET A 35 -21.72 -11.95 27.37
C MET A 35 -21.26 -10.72 28.15
N LEU A 36 -21.32 -9.56 27.51
CA LEU A 36 -20.96 -8.29 28.14
C LEU A 36 -21.91 -8.04 29.31
N THR A 37 -21.34 -7.64 30.44
CA THR A 37 -22.13 -7.16 31.58
C THR A 37 -22.84 -5.85 31.21
N PRO A 38 -24.00 -5.53 31.82
CA PRO A 38 -24.72 -4.27 31.56
C PRO A 38 -23.84 -3.02 31.70
N LYS A 39 -22.87 -3.04 32.62
CA LYS A 39 -21.89 -1.95 32.81
C LYS A 39 -20.94 -1.81 31.61
N GLN A 40 -20.51 -2.92 31.01
CA GLN A 40 -19.66 -2.90 29.82
C GLN A 40 -20.44 -2.46 28.58
N ILE A 41 -21.71 -2.84 28.48
CA ILE A 41 -22.62 -2.37 27.42
C ILE A 41 -22.77 -0.84 27.52
N ALA A 42 -23.13 -0.32 28.70
CA ALA A 42 -23.26 1.12 28.92
C ALA A 42 -21.94 1.88 28.65
N ALA A 43 -20.79 1.29 28.99
CA ALA A 43 -19.48 1.87 28.67
C ALA A 43 -19.17 1.87 27.16
N ALA A 44 -19.56 0.83 26.43
CA ALA A 44 -19.41 0.76 24.98
C ALA A 44 -20.33 1.78 24.28
N ASP A 45 -21.58 1.89 24.71
CA ASP A 45 -22.55 2.87 24.19
C ASP A 45 -22.06 4.30 24.44
N ALA A 46 -21.57 4.59 25.65
CA ALA A 46 -20.97 5.88 25.98
C ALA A 46 -19.73 6.18 25.13
N ALA A 47 -18.89 5.18 24.85
CA ALA A 47 -17.72 5.32 23.98
C ALA A 47 -18.11 5.61 22.53
N GLU A 48 -19.20 5.00 22.04
CA GLU A 48 -19.70 5.22 20.68
C GLU A 48 -20.33 6.62 20.54
N LEU A 49 -21.11 7.05 21.54
CA LEU A 49 -21.68 8.39 21.60
C LEU A 49 -20.56 9.46 21.65
N ALA A 50 -19.48 9.20 22.41
CA ALA A 50 -18.29 10.06 22.42
C ALA A 50 -17.55 10.08 21.08
N ARG A 51 -17.54 8.99 20.30
CA ARG A 51 -16.95 8.97 18.95
C ARG A 51 -17.77 9.80 17.96
N GLN A 52 -19.10 9.75 18.05
CA GLN A 52 -20.00 10.54 17.21
C GLN A 52 -19.84 12.05 17.45
N GLN A 53 -19.55 12.44 18.70
CA GLN A 53 -19.31 13.85 19.05
C GLN A 53 -17.91 14.36 18.66
N ARG A 54 -16.97 13.49 18.26
CA ARG A 54 -15.63 13.96 17.87
C ARG A 54 -15.72 14.74 16.56
N PRO A 55 -15.09 15.93 16.48
CA PRO A 55 -15.05 16.67 15.23
C PRO A 55 -14.39 15.80 14.14
N PRO A 56 -14.87 15.87 12.89
CA PRO A 56 -14.28 15.12 11.80
C PRO A 56 -12.80 15.47 11.68
N ARG A 57 -11.95 14.44 11.56
CA ARG A 57 -10.51 14.63 11.39
C ARG A 57 -10.28 15.45 10.14
N ARG A 58 -9.49 16.52 10.26
CA ARG A 58 -9.08 17.32 9.11
C ARG A 58 -8.38 16.42 8.10
N THR A 59 -8.99 16.33 6.95
CA THR A 59 -8.44 15.78 5.72
C THR A 59 -7.24 16.63 5.32
N ARG A 60 -6.09 16.00 5.10
CA ARG A 60 -4.90 16.68 4.62
C ARG A 60 -4.37 15.96 3.40
N PRO A 61 -3.98 16.68 2.34
CA PRO A 61 -3.27 16.08 1.23
C PRO A 61 -1.93 15.50 1.73
N PRO A 62 -1.53 14.31 1.26
CA PRO A 62 -0.22 13.77 1.52
C PRO A 62 0.83 14.67 0.86
N GLN A 63 1.84 15.07 1.63
CA GLN A 63 2.94 15.90 1.12
C GLN A 63 3.96 15.09 0.31
N ARG A 64 4.01 13.76 0.51
CA ARG A 64 4.93 12.84 -0.17
C ARG A 64 4.21 11.54 -0.46
N CYS A 65 4.41 11.02 -1.67
CA CYS A 65 3.94 9.70 -2.07
C CYS A 65 5.06 8.95 -2.80
N THR A 66 5.07 7.63 -2.66
CA THR A 66 6.05 6.76 -3.34
C THR A 66 5.37 6.12 -4.54
N VAL A 67 6.07 6.09 -5.67
CA VAL A 67 5.62 5.39 -6.87
C VAL A 67 5.58 3.89 -6.58
N GLY A 68 4.36 3.36 -6.61
CA GLY A 68 4.10 1.93 -6.54
C GLY A 68 4.24 1.27 -7.92
N ARG A 69 3.90 -0.01 -7.97
CA ARG A 69 3.90 -0.81 -9.20
C ARG A 69 2.56 -1.50 -9.33
N ILE A 70 1.96 -1.41 -10.51
CA ILE A 70 0.77 -2.19 -10.88
C ILE A 70 1.19 -3.24 -11.88
N HIS A 71 0.84 -4.50 -11.60
CA HIS A 71 1.07 -5.62 -12.49
C HIS A 71 -0.17 -5.87 -13.34
N GLN A 72 -0.03 -5.75 -14.65
CA GLN A 72 -1.11 -6.03 -15.59
C GLN A 72 -1.06 -7.51 -15.97
N ALA A 73 -2.01 -8.32 -15.47
CA ALA A 73 -2.01 -9.77 -15.68
C ALA A 73 -2.14 -10.17 -17.16
N ALA A 74 -2.91 -9.40 -17.95
CA ALA A 74 -3.12 -9.68 -19.37
C ALA A 74 -1.86 -9.50 -20.23
N SER A 75 -0.98 -8.56 -19.86
CA SER A 75 0.24 -8.24 -20.63
C SER A 75 1.54 -8.67 -19.93
N GLY A 76 1.47 -9.13 -18.68
CA GLY A 76 2.65 -9.40 -17.83
C GLY A 76 3.48 -8.16 -17.51
N GLN A 77 2.98 -6.96 -17.82
CA GLN A 77 3.75 -5.72 -17.70
C GLN A 77 3.59 -5.13 -16.29
N THR A 78 4.71 -4.67 -15.73
CA THR A 78 4.72 -3.85 -14.52
C THR A 78 4.81 -2.37 -14.89
N VAL A 79 3.82 -1.59 -14.47
CA VAL A 79 3.72 -0.15 -14.76
C VAL A 79 3.87 0.65 -13.46
N PRO A 80 4.61 1.78 -13.46
CA PRO A 80 4.65 2.67 -12.31
C PRO A 80 3.25 3.27 -12.04
N ALA A 81 2.87 3.35 -10.77
CA ALA A 81 1.56 3.87 -10.40
C ALA A 81 1.64 4.74 -9.14
N LEU A 82 0.91 5.85 -9.17
CA LEU A 82 0.68 6.70 -8.00
C LEU A 82 -0.70 6.41 -7.43
N ARG A 83 -0.77 6.12 -6.14
CA ARG A 83 -2.04 5.91 -5.43
C ARG A 83 -2.31 7.11 -4.54
N LEU A 84 -3.22 7.98 -4.98
CA LEU A 84 -3.73 9.10 -4.20
C LEU A 84 -4.99 8.64 -3.48
N CYS A 85 -5.03 8.81 -2.15
CA CYS A 85 -6.13 8.32 -1.32
C CYS A 85 -6.51 9.31 -0.23
N GLY A 86 -7.79 9.31 0.12
CA GLY A 86 -8.36 10.09 1.20
C GLY A 86 -9.37 11.12 0.71
N ARG A 87 -10.24 11.55 1.63
CA ARG A 87 -11.32 12.50 1.37
C ARG A 87 -10.84 13.87 0.88
N TRP A 88 -9.57 14.21 1.08
CA TRP A 88 -8.98 15.46 0.55
C TRP A 88 -9.01 15.52 -1.00
N MET A 89 -9.01 14.37 -1.70
CA MET A 89 -9.16 14.33 -3.15
C MET A 89 -10.58 14.76 -3.56
N GLU A 90 -11.58 14.22 -2.87
CA GLU A 90 -13.00 14.54 -3.09
C GLU A 90 -13.27 16.03 -2.78
N GLU A 91 -12.67 16.57 -1.73
CA GLU A 91 -12.75 18.00 -1.36
C GLU A 91 -12.13 18.93 -2.41
N LEU A 92 -11.14 18.44 -3.17
CA LEU A 92 -10.56 19.16 -4.31
C LEU A 92 -11.36 18.98 -5.61
N GLY A 93 -12.48 18.24 -5.57
CA GLY A 93 -13.35 17.99 -6.73
C GLY A 93 -12.93 16.79 -7.58
N PHE A 94 -11.96 15.98 -7.15
CA PHE A 94 -11.64 14.74 -7.84
C PHE A 94 -12.68 13.67 -7.49
N ALA A 95 -13.36 13.14 -8.51
CA ALA A 95 -14.29 12.02 -8.36
C ALA A 95 -13.98 10.91 -9.38
N ILE A 96 -14.37 9.69 -9.03
CA ILE A 96 -14.24 8.53 -9.93
C ILE A 96 -15.09 8.78 -11.17
N GLY A 97 -14.52 8.51 -12.35
CA GLY A 97 -15.20 8.75 -13.64
C GLY A 97 -15.08 10.18 -14.17
N GLN A 98 -14.42 11.09 -13.46
CA GLN A 98 -14.11 12.42 -13.98
C GLN A 98 -12.88 12.41 -14.89
N THR A 99 -12.92 13.25 -15.93
CA THR A 99 -11.76 13.49 -16.79
C THR A 99 -10.80 14.44 -16.09
N LEU A 100 -9.51 14.10 -16.10
CA LEU A 100 -8.46 14.89 -15.47
C LEU A 100 -7.52 15.47 -16.51
N HIS A 101 -7.07 16.70 -16.29
CA HIS A 101 -6.02 17.34 -17.06
C HIS A 101 -4.66 17.08 -16.39
N VAL A 102 -3.78 16.35 -17.09
CA VAL A 102 -2.43 16.01 -16.63
C VAL A 102 -1.39 16.83 -17.40
N ARG A 103 -0.52 17.57 -16.69
CA ARG A 103 0.60 18.34 -17.27
C ARG A 103 1.91 17.89 -16.66
N VAL A 104 2.96 17.86 -17.46
CA VAL A 104 4.34 17.69 -17.00
C VAL A 104 5.06 19.02 -17.18
N ARG A 105 5.71 19.52 -16.12
CA ARG A 105 6.47 20.78 -16.10
C ARG A 105 7.70 20.61 -15.22
N ASP A 106 8.90 20.83 -15.75
CA ASP A 106 10.16 20.86 -14.98
C ASP A 106 10.38 19.67 -14.01
N GLY A 107 9.92 18.48 -14.38
CA GLY A 107 10.00 17.28 -13.54
C GLY A 107 8.84 17.11 -12.56
N GLU A 108 7.89 18.03 -12.54
CA GLU A 108 6.64 17.96 -11.79
C GLU A 108 5.52 17.39 -12.65
N LEU A 109 4.71 16.53 -12.04
CA LEU A 109 3.46 16.01 -12.60
C LEU A 109 2.29 16.74 -11.93
N VAL A 110 1.66 17.66 -12.65
CA VAL A 110 0.52 18.43 -12.18
C VAL A 110 -0.77 17.77 -12.69
N VAL A 111 -1.65 17.40 -11.76
CA VAL A 111 -2.95 16.80 -12.07
C VAL A 111 -4.03 17.76 -11.60
N SER A 112 -4.96 18.09 -12.49
CA SER A 112 -6.08 19.01 -12.24
C SER A 112 -7.39 18.42 -12.75
N VAL A 113 -8.51 18.81 -12.15
CA VAL A 113 -9.85 18.44 -12.63
C VAL A 113 -10.11 19.18 -13.93
N ALA A 114 -10.55 18.49 -14.98
CA ALA A 114 -10.96 19.15 -16.22
C ALA A 114 -12.25 19.94 -15.94
N ALA A 115 -12.30 21.20 -16.37
CA ALA A 115 -13.57 21.93 -16.36
C ALA A 115 -14.55 21.21 -17.28
N ALA A 116 -15.80 21.08 -16.86
CA ALA A 116 -16.86 20.65 -17.76
C ALA A 116 -17.07 21.78 -18.78
N ASP A 117 -16.72 21.52 -20.04
CA ASP A 117 -17.13 22.34 -21.18
C ASP A 117 -18.63 22.14 -21.46
#